data_AF-A0A182YN83-F1
#
_entry.id   AF-A0A182YN83-F1
#
_cell.length_a   1.000
_cell.length_b   1.000
_cell.length_c   1.000
_cell.angle_alpha   90.00
_cell.angle_beta   90.00
_cell.angle_gamma   90.00
#
_symmetry.space_group_name_H-M   'P 1'
#
loop_
_entity.id
_entity.type
_entity.pdbx_description
1 polymer ?
#
loop_
_entity_poly.entity_id
_entity_poly.type
_entity_poly.pdbx_seq_one_letter_code
_entity_poly.pdbx_strand_id
1 'polypeptide(L)'
;LLSFRRPLSVFPRHKMARFVGLDKLGKLFNYVRDNGGIRASLYKLYRMDEMKSGRLVGEDKYGNKYYEDPSQFYGRNRWTDLPPNRDGNRPHYSWMIDHSENVSGTKDAYMPYSTTRPKVEAWDPKKSLPK
;
A
#
# COMPACT_ATOMS: atom_id res chain seq x y z
N LEU A 1 -35.28 58.03 -24.39
CA LEU A 1 -35.28 58.00 -22.90
C LEU A 1 -36.06 56.74 -22.52
N LEU A 2 -35.48 55.62 -22.12
CA LEU A 2 -34.48 55.38 -21.09
C LEU A 2 -33.74 54.06 -21.39
N SER A 3 -32.41 54.09 -21.26
CA SER A 3 -31.56 52.91 -21.34
C SER A 3 -31.74 52.03 -20.09
N PHE A 4 -32.27 50.82 -20.25
CA PHE A 4 -32.20 49.81 -19.19
C PHE A 4 -30.82 49.16 -19.23
N ARG A 5 -29.86 49.71 -18.46
CA ARG A 5 -28.60 49.03 -18.17
C ARG A 5 -28.91 47.83 -17.27
N ARG A 6 -28.65 46.62 -17.76
CA ARG A 6 -28.58 45.43 -16.89
C ARG A 6 -27.46 45.65 -15.86
N PRO A 7 -27.70 45.45 -14.56
CA PRO A 7 -26.62 45.49 -13.59
C PRO A 7 -25.66 44.33 -13.89
N LEU A 8 -24.40 44.64 -14.15
CA LEU A 8 -23.33 43.65 -14.21
C LEU A 8 -23.35 42.90 -12.88
N SER A 9 -23.72 41.61 -12.94
CA SER A 9 -23.64 40.72 -11.80
C SER A 9 -22.21 40.74 -11.26
N VAL A 10 -22.15 40.99 -9.96
CA VAL A 10 -20.98 40.98 -9.09
C VAL A 10 -19.99 39.88 -9.50
N PHE A 11 -18.78 40.27 -9.87
CA PHE A 11 -17.65 39.36 -10.05
C PHE A 11 -17.52 38.45 -8.81
N PRO A 12 -17.44 37.11 -8.97
CA PRO A 12 -17.33 36.21 -7.82
C PRO A 12 -16.02 36.49 -7.07
N ARG A 13 -16.12 36.87 -5.79
CA ARG A 13 -15.01 37.21 -4.86
C ARG A 13 -14.14 36.00 -4.45
N HIS A 14 -13.66 35.18 -5.38
CA HIS A 14 -12.69 34.13 -5.02
C HIS A 14 -11.66 33.92 -6.13
N LYS A 15 -10.67 34.83 -6.27
CA LYS A 15 -9.63 34.70 -7.31
C LYS A 15 -8.18 35.04 -6.94
N MET A 16 -7.84 35.31 -5.67
CA MET A 16 -6.43 35.61 -5.29
C MET A 16 -5.72 34.49 -4.51
N ALA A 17 -6.39 33.82 -3.57
CA ALA A 17 -5.75 32.80 -2.72
C ALA A 17 -5.27 31.55 -3.50
N ARG A 18 -6.01 31.16 -4.55
CA ARG A 18 -5.62 30.06 -5.46
C ARG A 18 -4.39 30.39 -6.30
N PHE A 19 -4.14 31.66 -6.58
CA PHE A 19 -3.05 32.09 -7.46
C PHE A 19 -1.70 32.05 -6.73
N VAL A 20 -1.70 32.32 -5.42
CA VAL A 20 -0.51 32.25 -4.54
C VAL A 20 -0.33 30.86 -3.92
N GLY A 21 -1.32 29.96 -4.06
CA GLY A 21 -1.26 28.60 -3.52
C GLY A 21 -1.48 28.50 -2.00
N LEU A 22 -1.98 29.55 -1.36
CA LEU A 22 -2.32 29.59 0.08
C LEU A 22 -3.36 28.53 0.47
N ASP A 23 -4.20 28.12 -0.48
CA ASP A 23 -5.16 27.03 -0.32
C ASP A 23 -4.50 25.66 -0.10
N LYS A 24 -3.27 25.46 -0.58
CA LYS A 24 -2.51 24.22 -0.37
C LYS A 24 -1.96 24.12 1.04
N LEU A 25 -1.54 25.24 1.64
CA LEU A 25 -1.10 25.28 3.04
C LEU A 25 -2.26 24.93 3.98
N GLY A 26 -3.47 25.44 3.71
CA GLY A 26 -4.68 25.07 4.45
C GLY A 26 -4.97 23.56 4.40
N LYS A 27 -4.81 22.93 3.24
CA LYS A 27 -4.94 21.47 3.11
C LYS A 27 -3.88 20.71 3.91
N LEU A 28 -2.64 21.16 3.89
CA LEU A 28 -1.55 20.56 4.68
C LEU A 28 -1.89 20.56 6.18
N PHE A 29 -2.39 21.69 6.71
CA PHE A 29 -2.80 21.75 8.11
C PHE A 29 -3.97 20.83 8.43
N ASN A 30 -4.95 20.71 7.51
CA ASN A 30 -6.04 19.75 7.67
C ASN A 30 -5.51 18.32 7.75
N TYR A 31 -4.59 17.93 6.86
CA TYR A 31 -3.97 16.61 6.90
C TYR A 31 -3.18 16.33 8.19
N VAL A 32 -2.49 17.34 8.73
CA VAL A 32 -1.78 17.21 10.01
C VAL A 32 -2.76 17.00 11.16
N ARG A 33 -3.88 17.73 11.15
CA ARG A 33 -4.94 17.59 12.15
C ARG A 33 -5.63 16.24 12.07
N ASP A 34 -6.00 15.81 10.87
CA ASP A 34 -6.75 14.57 10.63
C ASP A 34 -5.94 13.31 11.00
N ASN A 35 -4.61 13.38 10.87
CA ASN A 35 -3.71 12.30 11.28
C ASN A 35 -3.38 12.29 12.78
N GLY A 36 -3.90 13.24 13.57
CA GLY A 36 -3.67 13.30 15.02
C GLY A 36 -2.38 14.04 15.41
N GLY A 37 -1.89 14.93 14.55
CA GLY A 37 -0.79 15.85 14.84
C GLY A 37 0.52 15.55 14.11
N ILE A 38 1.49 16.45 14.28
CA ILE A 38 2.73 16.49 13.49
C ILE A 38 3.56 15.20 13.61
N ARG A 39 3.62 14.60 14.80
CA ARG A 39 4.41 13.36 15.03
C ARG A 39 3.83 12.17 14.27
N ALA A 40 2.51 12.00 14.31
CA ALA A 40 1.83 10.92 13.60
C ALA A 40 1.90 11.14 12.08
N SER A 41 1.70 12.38 11.62
CA SER A 41 1.91 12.79 10.23
C SER A 41 3.30 12.49 9.73
N LEU A 42 4.34 12.82 10.51
CA LEU A 42 5.73 12.58 10.12
C LEU A 42 6.07 11.09 10.12
N TYR A 43 5.51 10.30 11.04
CA TYR A 43 5.64 8.85 11.03
C TYR A 43 5.02 8.22 9.78
N LYS A 44 3.83 8.67 9.38
CA LYS A 44 3.19 8.24 8.13
C LYS A 44 4.00 8.65 6.91
N LEU A 45 4.55 9.86 6.90
CA LEU A 45 5.44 10.31 5.83
C LEU A 45 6.69 9.42 5.71
N TYR A 46 7.29 9.03 6.84
CA TYR A 46 8.46 8.14 6.83
C TYR A 46 8.13 6.71 6.38
N ARG A 47 6.94 6.19 6.73
CA ARG A 47 6.58 4.80 6.46
C ARG A 47 5.88 4.57 5.12
N MET A 48 5.07 5.53 4.68
CA MET A 48 4.16 5.42 3.54
C MET A 48 4.42 6.47 2.46
N ASP A 49 5.43 7.33 2.63
CA ASP A 49 5.84 8.43 1.74
C ASP A 49 4.76 9.49 1.41
N GLU A 50 3.53 9.29 1.87
CA GLU A 50 2.39 10.14 1.58
C GLU A 50 1.58 10.42 2.84
N MET A 51 1.21 11.68 3.02
CA MET A 51 0.28 12.08 4.07
C MET A 51 -1.13 12.17 3.50
N LYS A 52 -1.92 11.11 3.71
CA LYS A 52 -3.33 11.06 3.34
C LYS A 52 -4.23 11.35 4.54
N SER A 53 -5.39 11.95 4.29
CA SER A 53 -6.51 12.04 5.22
C SER A 53 -7.69 11.30 4.63
N GLY A 54 -8.36 10.48 5.43
CA GLY A 54 -9.53 9.75 4.99
C GLY A 54 -10.42 9.41 6.18
N ARG A 55 -11.67 9.07 5.88
CA ARG A 55 -12.59 8.56 6.89
C ARG A 55 -12.17 7.15 7.27
N LEU A 56 -12.04 6.87 8.56
CA LEU A 56 -11.88 5.49 9.07
C LEU A 56 -13.18 4.73 8.79
N VAL A 57 -13.11 3.72 7.93
CA VAL A 57 -14.25 2.87 7.55
C VAL A 57 -14.43 1.78 8.60
N GLY A 58 -13.33 1.20 9.08
CA GLY A 58 -13.36 0.15 10.08
C GLY A 58 -11.97 -0.33 10.47
N GLU A 59 -11.97 -1.16 11.50
CA GLU A 59 -10.81 -1.90 11.99
C GLU A 59 -11.15 -3.38 11.94
N ASP A 60 -10.23 -4.21 11.45
CA ASP A 60 -10.41 -5.67 11.51
C ASP A 60 -9.98 -6.25 12.86
N LYS A 61 -10.22 -7.55 13.05
CA LYS A 61 -9.80 -8.30 14.25
C LYS A 61 -8.28 -8.31 14.50
N TYR A 62 -7.48 -7.87 13.53
CA TYR A 62 -6.02 -7.85 13.58
C TYR A 62 -5.45 -6.44 13.79
N GLY A 63 -6.32 -5.43 13.94
CA GLY A 63 -5.93 -4.03 14.15
C GLY A 63 -5.58 -3.28 12.87
N ASN A 64 -5.87 -3.84 11.68
CA ASN A 64 -5.70 -3.13 10.42
C ASN A 64 -6.80 -2.08 10.28
N LYS A 65 -6.40 -0.82 10.10
CA LYS A 65 -7.32 0.32 9.91
C LYS A 65 -7.49 0.61 8.43
N TYR A 66 -8.75 0.65 7.99
CA TYR A 66 -9.12 0.90 6.60
C TYR A 66 -9.69 2.30 6.45
N TYR A 67 -9.15 3.05 5.50
CA TYR A 67 -9.55 4.43 5.24
C TYR A 67 -10.13 4.60 3.84
N GLU A 68 -11.10 5.50 3.70
CA GLU A 68 -11.71 5.88 2.42
C GLU A 68 -11.79 7.40 2.26
N ASP A 69 -11.42 7.87 1.07
CA ASP A 69 -11.61 9.25 0.60
C ASP A 69 -12.14 9.25 -0.85
N PRO A 70 -13.46 9.50 -1.04
CA PRO A 70 -14.07 9.57 -2.37
C PRO A 70 -13.61 10.77 -3.22
N SER A 71 -12.92 11.75 -2.62
CA SER A 71 -12.39 12.90 -3.36
C SER A 71 -11.15 12.56 -4.18
N GLN A 72 -10.45 11.47 -3.82
CA GLN A 72 -9.33 10.94 -4.58
C GLN A 72 -9.81 10.17 -5.80
N PHE A 73 -8.93 10.03 -6.79
CA PHE A 73 -9.17 9.20 -7.95
C PHE A 73 -9.21 7.70 -7.60
N TYR A 74 -9.83 6.93 -8.49
CA TYR A 74 -9.96 5.48 -8.35
C TYR A 74 -8.59 4.79 -8.24
N GLY A 75 -8.45 3.88 -7.27
CA GLY A 75 -7.19 3.20 -6.97
C GLY A 75 -6.33 3.88 -5.91
N ARG A 76 -6.63 5.14 -5.55
CA ARG A 76 -6.05 5.82 -4.37
C ARG A 76 -7.07 6.22 -3.32
N ASN A 77 -8.36 6.06 -3.60
CA ASN A 77 -9.48 6.37 -2.73
C ASN A 77 -9.59 5.47 -1.49
N ARG A 78 -8.91 4.31 -1.46
CA ARG A 78 -8.92 3.38 -0.30
C ARG A 78 -7.50 2.92 0.02
N TRP A 79 -7.16 2.84 1.30
CA TRP A 79 -5.85 2.36 1.75
C TRP A 79 -5.88 1.78 3.17
N THR A 80 -4.79 1.09 3.52
CA THR A 80 -4.56 0.42 4.80
C THR A 80 -3.18 0.81 5.34
N ASP A 81 -3.04 0.98 6.65
CA ASP A 81 -1.78 1.41 7.28
C ASP A 81 -0.74 0.29 7.44
N LEU A 82 -1.17 -0.98 7.44
CA LEU A 82 -0.29 -2.13 7.63
C LEU A 82 0.08 -2.79 6.29
N PRO A 83 1.34 -3.24 6.14
CA PRO A 83 1.77 -3.91 4.93
C PRO A 83 1.11 -5.28 4.81
N PRO A 84 1.04 -5.83 3.59
CA PRO A 84 0.58 -7.17 3.32
C PRO A 84 1.08 -8.20 4.34
N ASN A 85 2.38 -8.37 4.56
CA ASN A 85 2.85 -9.45 5.45
C ASN A 85 2.36 -9.33 6.92
N ARG A 86 1.80 -8.19 7.33
CA ARG A 86 1.26 -7.99 8.68
C ARG A 86 -0.27 -7.97 8.73
N ASP A 87 -0.94 -8.16 7.60
CA ASP A 87 -2.40 -8.24 7.57
C ASP A 87 -2.87 -9.65 7.96
N GLY A 88 -3.48 -9.80 9.13
CA GLY A 88 -3.96 -11.12 9.57
C GLY A 88 -5.19 -11.61 8.82
N ASN A 89 -5.85 -10.76 8.00
CA ASN A 89 -7.13 -11.06 7.37
C ASN A 89 -7.04 -11.90 6.09
N ARG A 90 -5.86 -12.43 5.75
CA ARG A 90 -5.70 -13.26 4.56
C ARG A 90 -6.18 -14.69 4.79
N PRO A 91 -6.85 -15.30 3.79
CA PRO A 91 -7.22 -16.71 3.87
C PRO A 91 -5.94 -17.57 3.89
N HIS A 92 -5.80 -18.38 4.94
CA HIS A 92 -4.75 -19.39 5.05
C HIS A 92 -5.37 -20.76 4.84
N TYR A 93 -4.85 -21.50 3.86
CA TYR A 93 -5.29 -22.86 3.55
C TYR A 93 -4.24 -23.86 4.01
N SER A 94 -4.64 -25.11 4.25
CA SER A 94 -3.73 -26.16 4.75
C SER A 94 -2.54 -26.46 3.83
N TRP A 95 -2.64 -26.13 2.54
CA TRP A 95 -1.60 -26.30 1.53
C TRP A 95 -0.77 -25.03 1.29
N MET A 96 -1.13 -23.91 1.93
CA MET A 96 -0.42 -22.65 1.80
C MET A 96 0.82 -22.67 2.70
N ILE A 97 1.99 -22.46 2.10
CA ILE A 97 3.24 -22.29 2.83
C ILE A 97 3.25 -20.86 3.40
N ASP A 98 3.75 -20.70 4.62
CA ASP A 98 3.93 -19.38 5.22
C ASP A 98 4.88 -18.54 4.37
N HIS A 99 4.64 -17.22 4.36
CA HIS A 99 5.48 -16.32 3.58
C HIS A 99 6.92 -16.34 4.10
N SER A 100 7.82 -16.84 3.26
CA SER A 100 9.26 -16.67 3.41
C SER A 100 9.76 -15.58 2.48
N GLU A 101 10.73 -14.79 2.94
CA GLU A 101 11.37 -13.78 2.10
C GLU A 101 12.11 -14.44 0.92
N ASN A 102 12.35 -13.65 -0.14
CA ASN A 102 13.12 -14.12 -1.28
C ASN A 102 14.60 -14.27 -0.90
N VAL A 103 15.09 -15.51 -0.90
CA VAL A 103 16.48 -15.88 -0.58
C VAL A 103 17.42 -15.86 -1.78
N SER A 104 16.98 -15.33 -2.93
CA SER A 104 17.84 -15.11 -4.09
C SER A 104 19.08 -14.29 -3.74
N GLY A 105 20.25 -14.73 -4.19
CA GLY A 105 21.53 -14.06 -3.89
C GLY A 105 22.11 -14.36 -2.50
N THR A 106 21.42 -15.18 -1.70
CA THR A 106 21.96 -15.72 -0.44
C THR A 106 22.45 -17.16 -0.62
N LYS A 107 23.00 -17.78 0.44
CA LYS A 107 23.40 -19.20 0.42
C LYS A 107 22.22 -20.16 0.30
N ASP A 108 21.04 -19.72 0.69
CA ASP A 108 19.80 -20.50 0.67
C ASP A 108 19.03 -20.33 -0.66
N ALA A 109 19.66 -19.74 -1.67
CA ALA A 109 19.07 -19.56 -2.99
C ALA A 109 18.68 -20.91 -3.62
N TYR A 110 17.54 -20.93 -4.30
CA TYR A 110 17.08 -22.12 -5.03
C TYR A 110 18.09 -22.50 -6.12
N MET A 111 18.64 -23.71 -6.01
CA MET A 111 19.53 -24.30 -7.01
C MET A 111 18.84 -25.51 -7.64
N PRO A 112 18.53 -25.48 -8.95
CA PRO A 112 17.82 -26.59 -9.59
C PRO A 112 18.72 -27.84 -9.62
N TYR A 113 18.10 -28.99 -9.36
CA TYR A 113 18.75 -30.30 -9.43
C TYR A 113 17.85 -31.32 -10.12
N SER A 114 18.43 -32.44 -10.56
CA SER A 114 17.65 -33.55 -11.09
C SER A 114 16.84 -34.18 -9.95
N THR A 115 15.52 -34.06 -10.03
CA THR A 115 14.58 -34.79 -9.14
C THR A 115 14.45 -36.27 -9.53
N THR A 116 15.08 -36.68 -10.63
CA THR A 116 15.06 -38.06 -11.13
C THR A 116 16.30 -38.84 -10.69
N ARG A 117 16.10 -40.14 -10.41
CA ARG A 117 17.19 -41.08 -10.15
C ARG A 117 17.92 -41.43 -11.46
N PRO A 118 19.22 -41.78 -11.43
CA PRO A 118 19.93 -42.26 -12.61
C PRO A 118 19.23 -43.46 -13.25
N LYS A 119 19.10 -43.45 -14.58
CA LYS A 119 18.41 -44.52 -15.33
C LYS A 119 19.27 -45.76 -15.53
N VAL A 120 20.59 -45.60 -15.51
CA VAL A 120 21.56 -46.66 -15.72
C VAL A 120 22.38 -46.80 -14.45
N GLU A 121 22.41 -48.01 -13.88
CA GLU A 121 23.28 -48.31 -12.75
C GLU A 121 24.70 -48.59 -13.25
N ALA A 122 25.70 -48.06 -12.55
CA ALA A 122 27.09 -48.40 -12.81
C ALA A 122 27.37 -49.83 -12.31
N TRP A 123 28.26 -50.54 -13.01
CA TRP A 123 28.73 -51.84 -12.56
C TRP A 123 29.62 -51.68 -11.30
N ASP A 124 29.30 -52.42 -10.25
CA ASP A 124 30.09 -52.48 -9.01
C ASP A 124 30.83 -53.85 -8.93
N PRO A 125 32.17 -53.86 -8.99
CA PRO A 125 32.98 -55.09 -9.01
C PRO A 125 32.86 -55.94 -7.75
N LYS A 126 32.48 -55.35 -6.60
CA LYS A 126 32.45 -56.03 -5.30
C LYS A 126 31.03 -56.37 -4.84
N LYS A 127 30.02 -56.14 -5.69
CA LYS A 127 28.62 -56.37 -5.35
C LYS A 127 28.38 -57.87 -5.14
N SER A 128 28.20 -58.29 -3.88
CA SER A 128 27.82 -59.66 -3.57
C SER A 128 26.43 -59.97 -4.16
N LEU A 129 26.24 -61.18 -4.66
CA LEU A 129 24.93 -61.64 -5.14
C LEU A 129 23.89 -61.52 -4.01
N PRO A 130 22.65 -61.07 -4.31
CA PRO A 130 21.58 -61.05 -3.31
C PRO A 130 21.30 -62.48 -2.82
N LYS A 131 21.16 -62.63 -1.50
CA LYS A 131 20.89 -63.90 -0.81
C LYS A 131 19.41 -64.26 -0.85
#